data_AF-A0A3P6BUI1-F1
#
_entry.id   AF-A0A3P6BUI1-F1
#
_cell.length_a   1.000
_cell.length_b   1.000
_cell.length_c   1.000
_cell.angle_alpha   90.00
_cell.angle_beta   90.00
_cell.angle_gamma   90.00
#
_symmetry.space_group_name_H-M   'P 1'
#
loop_
_entity.id
_entity.type
_entity.pdbx_description
1 polymer ?
#
loop_
_entity_poly.entity_id
_entity_poly.type
_entity_poly.pdbx_seq_one_letter_code
_entity_poly.pdbx_strand_id
1 'polypeptide(L)'
;MALTCVNMSEDVWLTCLTHALSTETEEIMGLLLGDIQYSKNGSATAMIWGASPQSRMSISTGRTTRVIGWYHSHPHITVLPSHVDVRTQAMYQLLDSGFIGLIFSCFSEDANKIGRIQVIAFQSSDGNSNTPPKSMSLVLSNKDSVIDLESSLSSSDSVYQSSSSAKGHNHDQDTTDTASSSGPKGGGRVSDFGAFFVKNAEAKATGTSGNYSSAVEIDSMDMSESMQEAMLRSNLETSGVGYVKKEVPLHVLPTSSLLQLNSPLASFKDLQRVLYEEERAAYHQSVLQSMRNGKVHPLAFIHNTSTYQASMCKLIEYCLSPAVNALQDRLRENKIRLAMLMSEAEALEAQKLKGPETSGGTSRMVHGSGSRSRRGS
;
A
#
# COMPACT_ATOMS: atom_id res chain seq x y z
N MET A 1 -4.87 -9.27 -21.98
CA MET A 1 -6.25 -9.56 -21.50
C MET A 1 -6.50 -8.74 -20.25
N ALA A 2 -7.72 -8.25 -20.05
CA ALA A 2 -8.04 -7.52 -18.81
C ALA A 2 -8.03 -8.46 -17.61
N LEU A 3 -7.58 -7.95 -16.45
CA LEU A 3 -7.54 -8.70 -15.21
C LEU A 3 -8.95 -8.98 -14.70
N THR A 4 -9.12 -10.16 -14.10
CA THR A 4 -10.34 -10.57 -13.40
C THR A 4 -10.29 -10.28 -11.91
N CYS A 5 -9.10 -10.34 -11.31
CA CYS A 5 -8.86 -9.98 -9.91
C CYS A 5 -7.38 -9.71 -9.64
N VAL A 6 -7.11 -9.11 -8.48
CA VAL A 6 -5.79 -8.81 -7.95
C VAL A 6 -5.69 -9.43 -6.56
N ASN A 7 -4.69 -10.26 -6.33
CA ASN A 7 -4.36 -10.80 -5.02
C ASN A 7 -3.05 -10.18 -4.55
N MET A 8 -3.08 -9.50 -3.40
CA MET A 8 -1.94 -8.83 -2.80
C MET A 8 -1.59 -9.49 -1.46
N SER A 9 -0.30 -9.65 -1.16
CA SER A 9 0.12 -10.13 0.16
C SER A 9 -0.10 -9.07 1.24
N GLU A 10 -0.41 -9.50 2.46
CA GLU A 10 -0.54 -8.62 3.62
C GLU A 10 0.72 -7.77 3.87
N ASP A 11 1.92 -8.32 3.60
CA ASP A 11 3.19 -7.59 3.72
C ASP A 11 3.28 -6.41 2.74
N VAL A 12 2.80 -6.61 1.51
CA VAL A 12 2.77 -5.55 0.49
C VAL A 12 1.70 -4.53 0.83
N TRP A 13 0.53 -4.99 1.26
CA TRP A 13 -0.54 -4.10 1.74
C TRP A 13 -0.03 -3.18 2.85
N LEU A 14 0.62 -3.75 3.87
CA LEU A 14 1.24 -3.00 4.96
C LEU A 14 2.25 -1.98 4.43
N THR A 15 3.12 -2.39 3.50
CA THR A 15 4.14 -1.51 2.92
C THR A 15 3.51 -0.32 2.17
N CYS A 16 2.58 -0.58 1.25
CA CYS A 16 1.92 0.47 0.47
C CYS A 16 1.11 1.41 1.36
N LEU A 17 0.41 0.87 2.35
CA LEU A 17 -0.38 1.68 3.28
C LEU A 17 0.50 2.55 4.18
N THR A 18 1.59 2.00 4.74
CA THR A 18 2.54 2.79 5.53
C THR A 18 3.19 3.87 4.68
N HIS A 19 3.52 3.58 3.43
CA HIS A 19 4.04 4.61 2.52
C HIS A 19 3.01 5.71 2.28
N ALA A 20 1.75 5.35 1.98
CA ALA A 20 0.67 6.32 1.79
C ALA A 20 0.34 7.15 3.03
N LEU A 21 0.68 6.67 4.23
CA LEU A 21 0.51 7.38 5.51
C LEU A 21 1.78 8.14 5.96
N SER A 22 2.88 8.09 5.18
CA SER A 22 4.13 8.77 5.54
C SER A 22 4.06 10.28 5.38
N THR A 23 3.16 10.77 4.53
CA THR A 23 2.97 12.20 4.26
C THR A 23 1.53 12.47 3.85
N GLU A 24 0.98 13.59 4.33
CA GLU A 24 -0.33 14.11 3.92
C GLU A 24 -0.21 15.29 2.95
N THR A 25 1.01 15.80 2.73
CA THR A 25 1.25 17.02 1.96
C THR A 25 1.43 16.77 0.47
N GLU A 26 1.78 15.55 0.08
CA GLU A 26 2.06 15.17 -1.30
C GLU A 26 1.60 13.74 -1.60
N GLU A 27 1.41 13.45 -2.88
CA GLU A 27 1.13 12.09 -3.34
C GLU A 27 2.44 11.29 -3.38
N ILE A 28 2.44 10.10 -2.78
CA ILE A 28 3.55 9.17 -2.92
C ILE A 28 3.28 8.20 -4.06
N MET A 29 4.31 7.54 -4.57
CA MET A 29 4.15 6.50 -5.59
C MET A 29 5.14 5.36 -5.43
N GLY A 30 4.82 4.23 -6.02
CA GLY A 30 5.74 3.10 -6.11
C GLY A 30 5.28 2.04 -7.11
N LEU A 31 6.15 1.06 -7.32
CA LEU A 31 5.93 -0.07 -8.22
C LEU A 31 5.50 -1.32 -7.47
N LEU A 32 4.69 -2.14 -8.13
CA LEU A 32 4.19 -3.42 -7.64
C LEU A 32 4.91 -4.56 -8.35
N LEU A 33 5.44 -5.48 -7.56
CA LEU A 33 6.23 -6.61 -8.00
C LEU A 33 5.46 -7.90 -7.79
N GLY A 34 5.46 -8.73 -8.82
CA GLY A 34 4.62 -9.92 -8.83
C GLY A 34 4.72 -10.69 -10.12
N ASP A 35 3.66 -11.46 -10.38
CA ASP A 35 3.42 -12.09 -11.67
C ASP A 35 1.92 -12.18 -11.95
N ILE A 36 1.57 -12.47 -13.20
CA ILE A 36 0.18 -12.61 -13.64
C ILE A 36 -0.07 -14.07 -13.98
N GLN A 37 -0.99 -14.68 -13.26
CA GLN A 37 -1.40 -16.06 -13.49
C GLN A 37 -2.58 -16.09 -14.45
N TYR A 38 -2.43 -16.86 -15.52
CA TYR A 38 -3.47 -17.11 -16.51
C TYR A 38 -4.07 -18.49 -16.27
N SER A 39 -5.38 -18.54 -16.00
CA SER A 39 -6.11 -19.79 -15.91
C SER A 39 -6.54 -20.28 -17.30
N LYS A 40 -6.71 -21.59 -17.44
CA LYS A 40 -7.26 -22.22 -18.66
C LYS A 40 -8.65 -21.68 -19.03
N ASN A 41 -9.36 -21.09 -18.07
CA ASN A 41 -10.69 -20.50 -18.25
C ASN A 41 -10.65 -19.09 -18.85
N GLY A 42 -9.47 -18.58 -19.21
CA GLY A 42 -9.27 -17.22 -19.73
C GLY A 42 -9.27 -16.13 -18.66
N SER A 43 -9.30 -16.49 -17.37
CA SER A 43 -9.16 -15.52 -16.28
C SER A 43 -7.69 -15.16 -16.06
N ALA A 44 -7.42 -13.88 -15.82
CA ALA A 44 -6.08 -13.37 -15.54
C ALA A 44 -6.06 -12.74 -14.14
N THR A 45 -5.23 -13.28 -13.26
CA THR A 45 -5.11 -12.85 -11.86
C THR A 45 -3.74 -12.27 -11.62
N ALA A 46 -3.68 -11.01 -11.19
CA ALA A 46 -2.43 -10.38 -10.75
C ALA A 46 -2.09 -10.86 -9.34
N MET A 47 -0.88 -11.35 -9.14
CA MET A 47 -0.37 -11.84 -7.86
C MET A 47 0.76 -10.92 -7.42
N ILE A 48 0.53 -10.09 -6.40
CA ILE A 48 1.48 -9.08 -5.93
C ILE A 48 2.09 -9.54 -4.61
N TRP A 49 3.42 -9.59 -4.55
CA TRP A 49 4.17 -10.03 -3.37
C TRP A 49 5.40 -9.18 -3.06
N GLY A 50 5.66 -8.14 -3.86
CA GLY A 50 6.62 -7.10 -3.50
C GLY A 50 6.07 -5.72 -3.87
N ALA A 51 6.57 -4.71 -3.16
CA ALA A 51 6.39 -3.31 -3.54
C ALA A 51 7.73 -2.61 -3.43
N SER A 52 8.00 -1.71 -4.36
CA SER A 52 9.23 -0.94 -4.38
C SER A 52 8.91 0.53 -4.60
N PRO A 53 9.11 1.39 -3.59
CA PRO A 53 8.99 2.84 -3.75
C PRO A 53 9.97 3.43 -4.78
N GLN A 54 11.08 2.74 -5.07
CA GLN A 54 12.09 3.14 -6.06
C GLN A 54 12.34 2.07 -7.14
N SER A 55 12.91 2.46 -8.28
CA SER A 55 13.22 1.58 -9.42
C SER A 55 14.44 0.67 -9.23
N ARG A 56 14.68 0.16 -8.01
CA ARG A 56 15.78 -0.79 -7.73
C ARG A 56 15.22 -2.18 -7.43
N MET A 57 15.63 -3.16 -8.25
CA MET A 57 15.12 -4.53 -8.20
C MET A 57 16.19 -5.48 -7.63
N SER A 58 15.91 -6.14 -6.52
CA SER A 58 16.55 -7.43 -6.18
C SER A 58 15.75 -8.18 -5.12
N ILE A 59 14.64 -8.83 -5.50
CA ILE A 59 14.01 -9.82 -4.62
C ILE A 59 14.38 -11.20 -5.12
N SER A 60 15.23 -11.91 -4.37
CA SER A 60 15.55 -13.31 -4.62
C SER A 60 14.43 -14.21 -4.08
N THR A 61 13.29 -14.25 -4.78
CA THR A 61 12.12 -15.08 -4.40
C THR A 61 12.15 -16.50 -4.96
N GLY A 62 13.14 -16.83 -5.80
CA GLY A 62 13.17 -18.11 -6.53
C GLY A 62 12.01 -18.28 -7.52
N ARG A 63 11.17 -17.25 -7.72
CA ARG A 63 10.09 -17.18 -8.73
C ARG A 63 10.34 -16.04 -9.69
N THR A 64 9.80 -16.15 -10.89
CA THR A 64 9.72 -15.06 -11.86
C THR A 64 8.99 -13.88 -11.23
N THR A 65 9.73 -12.83 -10.88
CA THR A 65 9.19 -11.58 -10.32
C THR A 65 9.42 -10.47 -11.32
N ARG A 66 8.35 -9.78 -11.72
CA ARG A 66 8.40 -8.65 -12.66
C ARG A 66 7.55 -7.49 -12.14
N VAL A 67 7.73 -6.32 -12.73
CA VAL A 67 6.85 -5.17 -12.47
C VAL A 67 5.51 -5.46 -13.15
N ILE A 68 4.44 -5.52 -12.37
CA ILE A 68 3.08 -5.82 -12.86
C ILE A 68 2.08 -4.69 -12.58
N GLY A 69 2.53 -3.62 -11.92
CA GLY A 69 1.67 -2.50 -11.61
C GLY A 69 2.38 -1.38 -10.89
N TRP A 70 1.59 -0.39 -10.50
CA TRP A 70 2.01 0.79 -9.75
C TRP A 70 0.95 1.15 -8.72
N TYR A 71 1.34 1.91 -7.71
CA TYR A 71 0.43 2.51 -6.76
C TYR A 71 0.80 3.95 -6.48
N HIS A 72 -0.19 4.75 -6.10
CA HIS A 72 0.03 6.07 -5.52
C HIS A 72 -0.98 6.39 -4.42
N SER A 73 -0.76 7.49 -3.70
CA SER A 73 -1.66 7.97 -2.65
C SER A 73 -2.46 9.19 -3.07
N HIS A 74 -3.64 9.33 -2.48
CA HIS A 74 -4.57 10.44 -2.61
C HIS A 74 -4.84 11.01 -1.20
N PRO A 75 -3.98 11.89 -0.66
CA PRO A 75 -4.21 12.49 0.66
C PRO A 75 -5.39 13.47 0.60
N HIS A 76 -6.32 13.38 1.56
CA HIS A 76 -7.49 14.25 1.69
C HIS A 76 -8.43 14.33 0.47
N ILE A 77 -8.28 13.44 -0.51
CA ILE A 77 -9.13 13.39 -1.72
C ILE A 77 -9.66 11.97 -1.92
N THR A 78 -10.66 11.83 -2.79
CA THR A 78 -11.36 10.55 -3.02
C THR A 78 -10.44 9.50 -3.64
N VAL A 79 -10.70 8.22 -3.37
CA VAL A 79 -9.98 7.10 -3.97
C VAL A 79 -10.17 6.93 -5.48
N LEU A 80 -11.13 7.64 -6.08
CA LEU A 80 -11.43 7.49 -7.49
C LEU A 80 -10.28 8.03 -8.36
N PRO A 81 -9.86 7.30 -9.42
CA PRO A 81 -8.80 7.74 -10.30
C PRO A 81 -9.23 8.99 -11.07
N SER A 82 -8.32 9.96 -11.15
CA SER A 82 -8.47 11.14 -11.98
C SER A 82 -8.33 10.80 -13.48
N HIS A 83 -8.63 11.76 -14.34
CA HIS A 83 -8.41 11.59 -15.79
C HIS A 83 -6.93 11.38 -16.14
N VAL A 84 -6.00 11.94 -15.36
CA VAL A 84 -4.56 11.73 -15.52
C VAL A 84 -4.22 10.29 -15.17
N ASP A 85 -4.73 9.76 -14.06
CA ASP A 85 -4.49 8.38 -13.63
C ASP A 85 -4.99 7.36 -14.65
N VAL A 86 -6.21 7.55 -15.16
CA VAL A 86 -6.79 6.65 -16.17
C VAL A 86 -6.00 6.67 -17.48
N ARG A 87 -5.45 7.83 -17.87
CA ARG A 87 -4.60 7.97 -19.06
C ARG A 87 -3.23 7.34 -18.85
N THR A 88 -2.57 7.62 -17.73
CA THR A 88 -1.29 7.02 -17.35
C THR A 88 -1.40 5.50 -17.27
N GLN A 89 -2.49 5.00 -16.68
CA GLN A 89 -2.79 3.58 -16.64
C GLN A 89 -2.98 2.97 -18.04
N ALA A 90 -3.70 3.65 -18.94
CA ALA A 90 -3.82 3.19 -20.32
C ALA A 90 -2.48 3.11 -21.04
N MET A 91 -1.60 4.08 -20.80
CA MET A 91 -0.25 4.08 -21.36
C MET A 91 0.59 2.91 -20.88
N TYR A 92 0.60 2.61 -19.58
CA TYR A 92 1.31 1.43 -19.09
C TYR A 92 0.71 0.11 -19.58
N GLN A 93 -0.60 0.07 -19.85
CA GLN A 93 -1.24 -1.08 -20.45
C GLN A 93 -0.85 -1.36 -21.91
N LEU A 94 -0.22 -0.40 -22.61
CA LEU A 94 0.39 -0.64 -23.92
C LEU A 94 1.65 -1.49 -23.80
N LEU A 95 2.36 -1.40 -22.67
CA LEU A 95 3.56 -2.19 -22.39
C LEU A 95 3.19 -3.58 -21.86
N ASP A 96 2.22 -3.65 -20.94
CA ASP A 96 1.66 -4.90 -20.45
C ASP A 96 0.15 -4.78 -20.24
N SER A 97 -0.64 -5.52 -21.02
CA SER A 97 -2.10 -5.52 -20.90
C SER A 97 -2.63 -5.93 -19.51
N GLY A 98 -1.82 -6.63 -18.73
CA GLY A 98 -2.11 -7.03 -17.36
C GLY A 98 -1.62 -6.04 -16.29
N PHE A 99 -1.08 -4.89 -16.68
CA PHE A 99 -0.60 -3.87 -15.75
C PHE A 99 -1.77 -3.33 -14.90
N ILE A 100 -1.57 -3.18 -13.59
CA ILE A 100 -2.60 -2.72 -12.64
C ILE A 100 -2.19 -1.41 -11.94
N GLY A 101 -3.15 -0.51 -11.74
CA GLY A 101 -3.00 0.67 -10.89
C GLY A 101 -3.74 0.49 -9.57
N LEU A 102 -3.12 0.90 -8.46
CA LEU A 102 -3.74 0.97 -7.14
C LEU A 102 -3.72 2.41 -6.61
N ILE A 103 -4.81 2.84 -5.97
CA ILE A 103 -4.86 4.17 -5.32
C ILE A 103 -5.22 3.98 -3.87
N PHE A 104 -4.43 4.60 -2.98
CA PHE A 104 -4.67 4.64 -1.55
C PHE A 104 -5.14 6.04 -1.16
N SER A 105 -6.43 6.19 -0.85
CA SER A 105 -6.97 7.42 -0.28
C SER A 105 -6.82 7.38 1.23
N CYS A 106 -6.07 8.35 1.75
CA CYS A 106 -5.69 8.46 3.15
C CYS A 106 -6.08 9.85 3.70
N PHE A 107 -6.05 10.00 5.02
CA PHE A 107 -6.32 11.27 5.71
C PHE A 107 -7.71 11.88 5.39
N SER A 108 -8.67 11.04 5.00
CA SER A 108 -10.05 11.46 4.81
C SER A 108 -10.79 11.39 6.14
N GLU A 109 -11.33 12.52 6.60
CA GLU A 109 -12.15 12.59 7.82
C GLU A 109 -13.51 13.19 7.46
N ASP A 110 -14.58 12.60 7.99
CA ASP A 110 -15.91 13.16 7.82
C ASP A 110 -16.31 14.15 8.92
N ALA A 111 -17.45 14.82 8.74
CA ALA A 111 -17.96 15.80 9.69
C ALA A 111 -18.16 15.24 11.11
N ASN A 112 -18.25 13.92 11.26
CA ASN A 112 -18.40 13.23 12.54
C ASN A 112 -17.06 12.76 13.13
N LYS A 113 -15.92 13.22 12.61
CA LYS A 113 -14.58 12.83 13.05
C LYS A 113 -14.25 11.35 12.83
N ILE A 114 -14.90 10.72 11.85
CA ILE A 114 -14.59 9.34 11.46
C ILE A 114 -13.55 9.38 10.33
N GLY A 115 -12.35 8.93 10.66
CA GLY A 115 -11.28 8.72 9.68
C GLY A 115 -11.59 7.55 8.75
N ARG A 116 -11.28 7.69 7.46
CA ARG A 116 -11.46 6.66 6.43
C ARG A 116 -10.19 6.50 5.62
N ILE A 117 -9.85 5.24 5.36
CA ILE A 117 -8.85 4.82 4.40
C ILE A 117 -9.56 3.97 3.36
N GLN A 118 -9.37 4.29 2.09
CA GLN A 118 -10.00 3.58 0.98
C GLN A 118 -8.94 3.18 -0.03
N VAL A 119 -9.10 2.00 -0.64
CA VAL A 119 -8.19 1.52 -1.68
C VAL A 119 -8.99 1.00 -2.86
N ILE A 120 -8.55 1.34 -4.06
CA ILE A 120 -9.13 0.84 -5.31
C ILE A 120 -8.02 0.20 -6.16
N ALA A 121 -8.36 -0.87 -6.86
CA ALA A 121 -7.56 -1.40 -7.95
C ALA A 121 -8.29 -1.17 -9.28
N PHE A 122 -7.56 -0.70 -10.29
CA PHE A 122 -8.17 -0.35 -11.57
C PHE A 122 -7.25 -0.60 -12.76
N GLN A 123 -7.89 -0.90 -13.88
CA GLN A 123 -7.32 -0.82 -15.21
C GLN A 123 -8.05 0.27 -16.01
N SER A 124 -7.49 0.61 -17.15
CA SER A 124 -8.07 1.51 -18.13
C SER A 124 -8.65 0.71 -19.30
N SER A 125 -9.79 1.15 -19.80
CA SER A 125 -10.47 0.59 -20.97
C SER A 125 -10.81 1.69 -21.97
N ASP A 126 -10.82 1.36 -23.25
CA ASP A 126 -11.26 2.28 -24.29
C ASP A 126 -12.73 2.66 -24.08
N GLY A 127 -13.05 3.95 -24.03
CA GLY A 127 -14.42 4.45 -23.83
C GLY A 127 -15.37 4.17 -25.00
N ASN A 128 -14.93 3.47 -26.04
CA ASN A 128 -15.72 3.18 -27.23
C ASN A 128 -16.30 1.75 -27.21
N SER A 129 -17.01 1.40 -26.13
CA SER A 129 -17.88 0.23 -26.15
C SER A 129 -19.32 0.68 -26.39
N ASN A 130 -19.82 0.46 -27.60
CA ASN A 130 -21.25 0.47 -27.95
C ASN A 130 -22.03 -0.67 -27.26
N THR A 131 -21.70 -0.98 -26.00
CA THR A 131 -22.41 -1.94 -25.18
C THR A 131 -23.29 -1.18 -24.20
N PRO A 132 -24.63 -1.35 -24.23
CA PRO A 132 -25.50 -0.70 -23.28
C PRO A 132 -25.08 -1.10 -21.85
N PRO A 133 -25.23 -0.21 -20.86
CA PRO A 133 -24.94 -0.53 -19.48
C PRO A 133 -25.84 -1.70 -19.07
N LYS A 134 -25.26 -2.90 -18.95
CA LYS A 134 -25.91 -4.00 -18.24
C LYS A 134 -25.97 -3.54 -16.79
N SER A 135 -27.18 -3.16 -16.37
CA SER A 135 -27.51 -2.98 -14.96
C SER A 135 -27.02 -4.23 -14.22
N MET A 136 -25.95 -4.06 -13.44
CA MET A 136 -25.46 -5.12 -12.58
C MET A 136 -26.44 -5.24 -11.43
N SER A 137 -27.17 -6.36 -11.42
CA SER A 137 -27.95 -6.80 -10.29
C SER A 137 -27.02 -6.89 -9.07
N LEU A 138 -27.31 -6.08 -8.06
CA LEU A 138 -26.73 -6.22 -6.72
C LEU A 138 -27.15 -7.60 -6.20
N VAL A 139 -26.29 -8.60 -6.37
CA VAL A 139 -26.42 -9.84 -5.61
C VAL A 139 -25.88 -9.55 -4.22
N LEU A 140 -26.80 -9.15 -3.35
CA LEU A 140 -26.60 -9.10 -1.90
C LEU A 140 -26.51 -10.56 -1.40
N SER A 141 -25.32 -11.14 -1.48
CA SER A 141 -25.06 -12.44 -0.86
C SER A 141 -24.86 -12.23 0.64
N ASN A 142 -25.92 -12.60 1.37
CA ASN A 142 -26.01 -12.99 2.78
C ASN A 142 -24.88 -12.60 3.74
N LYS A 143 -25.32 -11.83 4.74
CA LYS A 143 -24.81 -11.78 6.12
C LYS A 143 -24.21 -13.13 6.55
N ASP A 144 -22.92 -13.11 6.86
CA ASP A 144 -22.34 -13.53 8.14
C ASP A 144 -20.81 -13.50 8.02
N SER A 145 -20.21 -12.38 8.42
CA SER A 145 -18.82 -12.22 8.86
C SER A 145 -18.59 -10.75 9.24
N VAL A 146 -19.33 -10.28 10.26
CA VAL A 146 -18.93 -9.06 10.97
C VAL A 146 -17.73 -9.47 11.81
N ILE A 147 -16.54 -9.02 11.42
CA ILE A 147 -15.41 -9.00 12.35
C ILE A 147 -15.67 -7.80 13.26
N ASP A 148 -16.41 -8.08 14.33
CA ASP A 148 -16.59 -7.17 15.45
C ASP A 148 -15.26 -7.16 16.21
N LEU A 149 -14.57 -6.03 16.21
CA LEU A 149 -13.35 -5.86 16.99
C LEU A 149 -13.78 -5.57 18.44
N GLU A 150 -14.19 -6.65 19.13
CA GLU A 150 -14.52 -6.67 20.55
C GLU A 150 -13.32 -6.20 21.38
N SER A 151 -13.34 -4.91 21.74
CA SER A 151 -12.52 -4.34 22.80
C SER A 151 -13.04 -4.85 24.15
N SER A 152 -12.56 -6.01 24.58
CA SER A 152 -12.69 -6.44 25.97
C SER A 152 -11.65 -5.74 26.84
N LEU A 153 -12.01 -4.58 27.40
CA LEU A 153 -11.43 -4.07 28.64
C LEU A 153 -12.52 -4.01 29.69
N SER A 154 -12.60 -5.08 30.48
CA SER A 154 -13.27 -5.09 31.78
C SER A 154 -12.41 -4.31 32.78
N SER A 155 -12.94 -3.23 33.34
CA SER A 155 -12.82 -2.88 34.76
C SER A 155 -13.79 -1.75 35.14
N SER A 156 -14.71 -2.12 36.02
CA SER A 156 -15.43 -1.34 37.04
C SER A 156 -14.79 0.00 37.45
N ASP A 157 -15.57 1.08 37.57
CA ASP A 157 -16.28 1.39 38.82
C ASP A 157 -17.16 2.67 38.76
N SER A 158 -18.27 2.58 39.53
CA SER A 158 -19.08 3.60 40.19
C SER A 158 -19.50 4.90 39.48
N VAL A 159 -20.83 4.99 39.30
CA VAL A 159 -21.68 6.17 39.12
C VAL A 159 -21.58 7.12 40.32
N TYR A 160 -21.32 8.41 40.06
CA TYR A 160 -21.96 9.51 40.78
C TYR A 160 -22.30 10.66 39.82
N GLN A 161 -23.59 11.00 39.81
CA GLN A 161 -24.16 12.17 39.16
C GLN A 161 -23.64 13.46 39.81
N SER A 162 -23.34 14.49 39.02
CA SER A 162 -23.73 15.87 39.38
C SER A 162 -23.72 16.80 38.17
N SER A 163 -24.76 17.63 38.13
CA SER A 163 -25.17 18.57 37.11
C SER A 163 -24.62 19.98 37.35
N SER A 164 -24.22 20.69 36.29
CA SER A 164 -24.36 22.16 36.10
C SER A 164 -23.86 22.51 34.67
N SER A 165 -24.61 23.13 33.75
CA SER A 165 -25.26 24.45 33.70
C SER A 165 -24.30 25.63 33.86
N ALA A 166 -23.86 26.26 32.75
CA ALA A 166 -24.06 27.70 32.48
C ALA A 166 -23.46 28.19 31.15
N LYS A 167 -24.11 29.24 30.63
CA LYS A 167 -23.91 30.05 29.41
C LYS A 167 -22.71 31.02 29.46
N GLY A 168 -22.33 31.53 28.29
CA GLY A 168 -21.76 32.90 28.07
C GLY A 168 -20.48 32.88 27.23
N HIS A 169 -20.46 33.15 25.92
CA HIS A 169 -20.62 34.39 25.13
C HIS A 169 -19.36 35.30 25.07
N ASN A 170 -18.92 35.52 23.81
CA ASN A 170 -18.19 36.64 23.19
C ASN A 170 -16.65 36.80 23.25
N HIS A 171 -16.10 36.77 22.01
CA HIS A 171 -15.31 37.78 21.29
C HIS A 171 -14.12 38.46 21.98
N ASP A 172 -12.92 38.32 21.37
CA ASP A 172 -12.09 39.46 20.97
C ASP A 172 -11.10 39.08 19.85
N GLN A 173 -10.80 40.10 19.05
CA GLN A 173 -10.06 40.12 17.77
C GLN A 173 -8.55 40.38 17.96
N ASP A 174 -7.85 40.47 16.83
CA ASP A 174 -6.52 41.04 16.56
C ASP A 174 -5.32 40.07 16.67
N THR A 175 -4.35 40.01 15.75
CA THR A 175 -3.94 40.96 14.69
C THR A 175 -3.25 40.21 13.54
N THR A 176 -3.46 40.70 12.33
CA THR A 176 -2.77 40.39 11.07
C THR A 176 -1.28 40.73 11.10
N ASP A 177 -0.45 39.95 10.39
CA ASP A 177 0.63 40.51 9.57
C ASP A 177 0.91 39.61 8.34
N THR A 178 0.45 40.10 7.19
CA THR A 178 0.63 39.57 5.85
C THR A 178 1.92 40.10 5.23
N ALA A 179 2.79 39.19 4.78
CA ALA A 179 3.76 39.46 3.72
C ALA A 179 3.59 38.43 2.60
N SER A 180 2.78 38.80 1.62
CA SER A 180 2.59 38.09 0.35
C SER A 180 3.82 38.24 -0.53
N SER A 181 4.44 37.12 -0.92
CA SER A 181 5.24 37.04 -2.14
C SER A 181 4.60 36.02 -3.08
N SER A 182 4.08 36.56 -4.18
CA SER A 182 3.47 35.84 -5.29
C SER A 182 4.55 35.14 -6.13
N GLY A 183 4.62 33.81 -6.04
CA GLY A 183 5.35 32.94 -6.97
C GLY A 183 4.37 32.12 -7.83
N PRO A 184 4.70 31.79 -9.09
CA PRO A 184 3.74 31.33 -10.07
C PRO A 184 3.23 29.91 -9.75
N LYS A 185 1.91 29.71 -9.93
CA LYS A 185 1.26 28.39 -9.99
C LYS A 185 1.91 27.54 -11.09
N GLY A 186 2.86 26.69 -10.70
CA GLY A 186 3.43 25.67 -11.57
C GLY A 186 2.46 24.51 -11.70
N GLY A 187 1.69 24.48 -12.80
CA GLY A 187 1.02 23.27 -13.23
C GLY A 187 2.07 22.19 -13.53
N GLY A 188 2.00 21.07 -12.82
CA GLY A 188 2.88 19.91 -13.03
C GLY A 188 2.83 19.47 -14.49
N ARG A 189 3.97 19.55 -15.19
CA ARG A 189 4.10 19.06 -16.55
C ARG A 189 4.35 17.56 -16.54
N VAL A 190 3.63 16.84 -17.41
CA VAL A 190 3.69 15.38 -17.67
C VAL A 190 5.11 14.86 -17.99
N SER A 191 6.06 15.74 -18.30
CA SER A 191 7.44 15.41 -18.65
C SER A 191 8.28 14.78 -17.51
N ASP A 192 7.90 14.95 -16.24
CA ASP A 192 8.64 14.36 -15.11
C ASP A 192 8.33 12.86 -14.89
N PHE A 193 7.18 12.38 -15.39
CA PHE A 193 6.76 10.97 -15.25
C PHE A 193 7.57 10.02 -16.13
N GLY A 194 8.00 10.46 -17.32
CA GLY A 194 8.82 9.64 -18.23
C GLY A 194 10.27 9.48 -17.74
N ALA A 195 10.79 10.44 -16.97
CA ALA A 195 12.15 10.42 -16.43
C ALA A 195 12.37 9.29 -15.39
N PHE A 196 11.29 8.71 -14.86
CA PHE A 196 11.33 7.61 -13.90
C PHE A 196 11.89 6.30 -14.48
N PHE A 197 11.69 6.04 -15.78
CA PHE A 197 12.22 4.84 -16.46
C PHE A 197 13.60 5.06 -17.11
N VAL A 198 13.93 6.31 -17.49
CA VAL A 198 15.17 6.61 -18.24
C VAL A 198 16.42 6.59 -17.34
N LYS A 199 16.31 6.90 -16.05
CA LYS A 199 17.47 7.02 -15.13
C LYS A 199 18.19 5.71 -14.78
N ASN A 200 17.70 4.54 -15.20
CA ASN A 200 18.37 3.26 -14.90
C ASN A 200 19.54 2.91 -15.86
N ALA A 201 19.77 3.69 -16.91
CA ALA A 201 20.84 3.41 -17.90
C ALA A 201 22.18 4.13 -17.61
N GLU A 202 22.21 5.19 -16.80
CA GLU A 202 23.43 6.02 -16.64
C GLU A 202 24.37 5.60 -15.49
N ALA A 203 24.01 4.59 -14.69
CA ALA A 203 24.79 4.21 -13.52
C ALA A 203 25.81 3.08 -13.76
N LYS A 204 26.31 2.90 -15.00
CA LYS A 204 27.35 1.89 -15.28
C LYS A 204 28.31 2.25 -16.41
N ALA A 205 28.87 3.46 -16.38
CA ALA A 205 30.05 3.79 -17.18
C ALA A 205 30.89 4.89 -16.53
N THR A 206 31.59 4.58 -15.45
CA THR A 206 32.74 5.39 -15.00
C THR A 206 33.96 4.48 -14.90
N GLY A 207 34.78 4.52 -15.95
CA GLY A 207 36.01 3.77 -16.04
C GLY A 207 36.76 4.08 -17.33
N THR A 208 37.70 5.03 -17.22
CA THR A 208 38.88 5.20 -18.09
C THR A 208 38.78 6.25 -19.20
N SER A 209 39.56 7.32 -19.00
CA SER A 209 40.01 8.32 -19.97
C SER A 209 40.49 7.67 -21.27
N GLY A 210 39.92 8.08 -22.40
CA GLY A 210 40.25 7.56 -23.72
C GLY A 210 41.56 8.10 -24.29
N ASN A 211 42.15 7.31 -25.18
CA ASN A 211 42.71 7.84 -26.43
C ASN A 211 42.87 6.70 -27.45
N TYR A 212 41.80 6.32 -28.18
CA TYR A 212 41.92 5.67 -29.49
C TYR A 212 40.68 5.93 -30.33
N SER A 213 40.91 6.53 -31.48
CA SER A 213 40.02 6.71 -32.61
C SER A 213 39.76 5.35 -33.26
N SER A 214 38.55 4.82 -33.10
CA SER A 214 37.96 3.87 -34.06
C SER A 214 36.45 3.98 -34.00
N ALA A 215 35.84 4.23 -35.15
CA ALA A 215 34.40 4.21 -35.35
C ALA A 215 33.84 2.87 -34.85
N VAL A 216 33.04 2.92 -33.79
CA VAL A 216 32.15 1.84 -33.37
C VAL A 216 30.76 2.37 -33.60
N GLU A 217 30.06 1.79 -34.57
CA GLU A 217 28.64 2.01 -34.80
C GLU A 217 27.90 1.83 -33.48
N ILE A 218 27.33 2.92 -32.98
CA ILE A 218 26.44 2.92 -31.82
C ILE A 218 25.17 2.23 -32.30
N ASP A 219 24.99 0.99 -31.88
CA ASP A 219 23.77 0.22 -32.10
C ASP A 219 22.60 1.04 -31.54
N SER A 220 21.74 1.51 -32.44
CA SER A 220 20.55 2.28 -32.12
C SER A 220 19.64 1.38 -31.28
N MET A 221 19.49 1.67 -29.99
CA MET A 221 18.57 0.92 -29.13
C MET A 221 17.18 0.89 -29.76
N ASP A 222 16.76 -0.30 -30.18
CA ASP A 222 15.48 -0.53 -30.84
C ASP A 222 14.37 -0.43 -29.78
N MET A 223 13.80 0.77 -29.63
CA MET A 223 12.64 1.01 -28.77
C MET A 223 11.47 0.23 -29.33
N SER A 224 10.85 -0.67 -28.56
CA SER A 224 9.70 -1.46 -29.04
C SER A 224 8.59 -0.53 -29.56
N GLU A 225 7.88 -0.96 -30.60
CA GLU A 225 6.77 -0.19 -31.19
C GLU A 225 5.76 0.26 -30.11
N SER A 226 5.52 -0.58 -29.10
CA SER A 226 4.68 -0.26 -27.94
C SER A 226 5.21 0.88 -27.06
N MET A 227 6.52 0.98 -26.88
CA MET A 227 7.16 2.03 -26.09
C MET A 227 7.18 3.36 -26.87
N GLN A 228 7.43 3.29 -28.19
CA GLN A 228 7.34 4.45 -29.07
C GLN A 228 5.90 4.99 -29.14
N GLU A 229 4.92 4.10 -29.28
CA GLU A 229 3.50 4.47 -29.28
C GLU A 229 3.06 5.07 -27.95
N ALA A 230 3.48 4.50 -26.82
CA ALA A 230 3.23 5.08 -25.51
C ALA A 230 3.78 6.51 -25.43
N MET A 231 5.05 6.71 -25.79
CA MET A 231 5.68 8.05 -25.75
C MET A 231 5.01 9.06 -26.70
N LEU A 232 4.49 8.62 -27.85
CA LEU A 232 3.72 9.47 -28.75
C LEU A 232 2.37 9.87 -28.13
N ARG A 233 1.69 8.92 -27.46
CA ARG A 233 0.39 9.16 -26.80
C ARG A 233 0.49 10.00 -25.52
N SER A 234 1.63 10.06 -24.81
CA SER A 234 1.81 10.98 -23.67
C SER A 234 1.91 12.45 -24.09
N ASN A 235 2.42 12.72 -25.28
CA ASN A 235 2.64 14.08 -25.79
C ASN A 235 1.44 14.65 -26.55
N LEU A 236 0.50 13.79 -26.97
CA LEU A 236 -0.68 14.21 -27.72
C LEU A 236 -1.84 14.50 -26.75
N GLU A 237 -2.33 15.74 -26.72
CA GLU A 237 -3.67 16.04 -26.20
C GLU A 237 -4.71 15.46 -27.18
N THR A 238 -4.93 14.15 -27.15
CA THR A 238 -5.96 13.51 -27.97
C THR A 238 -7.34 13.90 -27.46
N SER A 239 -7.92 14.90 -28.11
CA SER A 239 -9.36 15.06 -28.21
C SER A 239 -9.91 13.91 -29.08
N GLY A 240 -10.68 12.99 -28.48
CA GLY A 240 -11.55 12.10 -29.26
C GLY A 240 -11.75 10.66 -28.77
N VAL A 241 -10.82 10.08 -28.00
CA VAL A 241 -11.01 8.73 -27.41
C VAL A 241 -10.73 8.81 -25.92
N GLY A 242 -11.79 8.93 -25.13
CA GLY A 242 -11.69 8.97 -23.68
C GLY A 242 -11.43 7.57 -23.13
N TYR A 243 -10.36 7.40 -22.36
CA TYR A 243 -10.19 6.21 -21.55
C TYR A 243 -11.12 6.25 -20.34
N VAL A 244 -11.66 5.10 -19.96
CA VAL A 244 -12.57 4.96 -18.81
C VAL A 244 -11.96 3.98 -17.82
N LYS A 245 -12.11 4.28 -16.52
CA LYS A 245 -11.69 3.37 -15.45
C LYS A 245 -12.50 2.07 -15.50
N LYS A 246 -11.82 0.95 -15.35
CA LYS A 246 -12.39 -0.37 -15.11
C LYS A 246 -11.88 -0.86 -13.76
N GLU A 247 -12.76 -0.97 -12.79
CA GLU A 247 -12.41 -1.48 -11.46
C GLU A 247 -12.09 -2.97 -11.52
N VAL A 248 -11.09 -3.39 -10.75
CA VAL A 248 -10.68 -4.80 -10.64
C VAL A 248 -10.77 -5.19 -9.16
N PRO A 249 -11.41 -6.32 -8.81
CA PRO A 249 -11.48 -6.79 -7.43
C PRO A 249 -10.07 -6.98 -6.82
N LEU A 250 -9.86 -6.44 -5.62
CA LEU A 250 -8.62 -6.57 -4.85
C LEU A 250 -8.85 -7.43 -3.60
N HIS A 251 -8.04 -8.47 -3.44
CA HIS A 251 -8.03 -9.33 -2.26
C HIS A 251 -6.67 -9.25 -1.57
N VAL A 252 -6.68 -9.00 -0.26
CA VAL A 252 -5.49 -9.09 0.58
C VAL A 252 -5.44 -10.49 1.17
N LEU A 253 -4.36 -11.22 0.90
CA LEU A 253 -4.18 -12.60 1.33
C LEU A 253 -2.99 -12.71 2.31
N PRO A 254 -3.02 -13.67 3.24
CA PRO A 254 -1.87 -13.97 4.08
C PRO A 254 -0.62 -14.24 3.23
N THR A 255 0.54 -13.74 3.64
CA THR A 255 1.77 -13.85 2.82
C THR A 255 2.10 -15.31 2.51
N SER A 256 1.88 -16.21 3.47
CA SER A 256 2.09 -17.66 3.33
C SER A 256 1.23 -18.31 2.24
N SER A 257 0.06 -17.73 1.91
CA SER A 257 -0.83 -18.23 0.85
C SER A 257 -0.34 -17.89 -0.56
N LEU A 258 0.43 -16.80 -0.70
CA LEU A 258 0.97 -16.37 -1.99
C LEU A 258 2.37 -16.92 -2.23
N LEU A 259 3.26 -16.78 -1.24
CA LEU A 259 4.67 -17.09 -1.35
C LEU A 259 5.30 -17.44 0.00
N GLN A 260 6.14 -18.46 0.02
CA GLN A 260 7.14 -18.63 1.07
C GLN A 260 8.32 -17.72 0.75
N LEU A 261 8.32 -16.52 1.33
CA LEU A 261 9.45 -15.60 1.22
C LEU A 261 10.53 -16.00 2.22
N ASN A 262 11.78 -16.07 1.77
CA ASN A 262 12.94 -16.27 2.66
C ASN A 262 13.18 -15.06 3.58
N SER A 263 12.63 -13.89 3.23
CA SER A 263 12.71 -12.64 3.98
C SER A 263 11.34 -11.94 3.95
N PRO A 264 10.39 -12.32 4.82
CA PRO A 264 9.14 -11.57 4.99
C PRO A 264 9.43 -10.11 5.35
N LEU A 265 8.52 -9.19 5.02
CA LEU A 265 8.65 -7.75 5.28
C LEU A 265 9.85 -7.04 4.60
N ALA A 266 10.47 -7.66 3.58
CA ALA A 266 11.56 -7.02 2.84
C ALA A 266 11.15 -5.66 2.26
N SER A 267 9.98 -5.60 1.60
CA SER A 267 9.41 -4.35 1.06
C SER A 267 9.23 -3.26 2.13
N PHE A 268 8.80 -3.65 3.33
CA PHE A 268 8.58 -2.73 4.44
C PHE A 268 9.89 -2.15 4.97
N LYS A 269 10.92 -3.00 5.10
CA LYS A 269 12.28 -2.55 5.45
C LYS A 269 12.86 -1.63 4.37
N ASP A 270 12.68 -1.99 3.11
CA ASP A 270 13.19 -1.23 1.98
C ASP A 270 12.54 0.16 1.89
N LEU A 271 11.26 0.29 2.23
CA LEU A 271 10.59 1.58 2.38
C LEU A 271 11.32 2.51 3.36
N GLN A 272 11.67 2.02 4.56
CA GLN A 272 12.37 2.85 5.55
C GLN A 272 13.75 3.31 5.05
N ARG A 273 14.44 2.44 4.29
CA ARG A 273 15.71 2.78 3.66
C ARG A 273 15.53 3.84 2.57
N VAL A 274 14.49 3.71 1.74
CA VAL A 274 14.20 4.65 0.66
C VAL A 274 13.98 6.06 1.22
N LEU A 275 13.14 6.22 2.24
CA LEU A 275 12.87 7.55 2.82
C LEU A 275 14.15 8.21 3.35
N TYR A 276 15.04 7.42 3.96
CA TYR A 276 16.36 7.91 4.39
C TYR A 276 17.26 8.29 3.21
N GLU A 277 17.30 7.47 2.16
CA GLU A 277 18.13 7.71 0.98
C GLU A 277 17.68 8.95 0.20
N GLU A 278 16.38 9.23 0.15
CA GLU A 278 15.79 10.41 -0.49
C GLU A 278 16.21 11.70 0.20
N GLU A 279 16.04 11.77 1.52
CA GLU A 279 16.46 12.95 2.29
C GLU A 279 17.99 13.14 2.23
N ARG A 280 18.76 12.05 2.27
CA ARG A 280 20.22 12.11 2.11
C ARG A 280 20.63 12.61 0.72
N ALA A 281 19.94 12.17 -0.34
CA ALA A 281 20.20 12.61 -1.70
C ALA A 281 19.85 14.10 -1.88
N ALA A 282 18.72 14.55 -1.32
CA ALA A 282 18.31 15.95 -1.33
C ALA A 282 19.34 16.86 -0.63
N TYR A 283 19.87 16.43 0.53
CA TYR A 283 20.94 17.14 1.22
C TYR A 283 22.21 17.27 0.37
N HIS A 284 22.70 16.16 -0.21
CA HIS A 284 23.87 16.20 -1.07
C HIS A 284 23.67 17.12 -2.28
N GLN A 285 22.49 17.07 -2.91
CA GLN A 285 22.15 17.95 -4.02
C GLN A 285 22.14 19.43 -3.59
N SER A 286 21.57 19.75 -2.43
CA SER A 286 21.55 21.12 -1.88
C SER A 286 22.96 21.66 -1.60
N VAL A 287 23.84 20.82 -1.03
CA VAL A 287 25.26 21.18 -0.81
C VAL A 287 25.98 21.43 -2.13
N LEU A 288 25.78 20.57 -3.13
CA LEU A 288 26.38 20.73 -4.46
C LEU A 288 25.91 22.01 -5.17
N GLN A 289 24.62 22.34 -5.08
CA GLN A 289 24.08 23.59 -5.64
C GLN A 289 24.64 24.85 -4.95
N SER A 290 25.05 24.71 -3.69
CA SER A 290 25.64 25.80 -2.90
C SER A 290 27.16 25.95 -3.12
N MET A 291 27.80 25.08 -3.91
CA MET A 291 29.22 25.16 -4.21
C MET A 291 29.52 26.23 -5.26
N ARG A 292 30.59 27.00 -5.03
CA ARG A 292 31.24 27.85 -6.04
C ARG A 292 32.73 27.57 -6.05
N ASN A 293 33.31 27.33 -7.23
CA ASN A 293 34.73 27.00 -7.40
C ASN A 293 35.20 25.81 -6.52
N GLY A 294 34.35 24.79 -6.36
CA GLY A 294 34.64 23.61 -5.53
C GLY A 294 34.62 23.86 -4.02
N LYS A 295 34.20 25.05 -3.56
CA LYS A 295 34.07 25.38 -2.13
C LYS A 295 32.63 25.74 -1.79
N VAL A 296 32.13 25.23 -0.67
CA VAL A 296 30.84 25.62 -0.11
C VAL A 296 31.05 26.82 0.81
N HIS A 297 30.18 27.82 0.74
CA HIS A 297 30.21 28.93 1.68
C HIS A 297 29.90 28.41 3.11
N PRO A 298 30.70 28.74 4.15
CA PRO A 298 30.52 28.17 5.49
C PRO A 298 29.10 28.33 6.06
N LEU A 299 28.47 29.51 5.87
CA LEU A 299 27.08 29.72 6.33
C LEU A 299 26.06 28.84 5.58
N ALA A 300 26.26 28.60 4.29
CA ALA A 300 25.37 27.73 3.51
C ALA A 300 25.54 26.27 3.91
N PHE A 301 26.78 25.85 4.18
CA PHE A 301 27.07 24.52 4.71
C PHE A 301 26.39 24.30 6.07
N ILE A 302 26.53 25.26 7.00
CA ILE A 302 25.89 25.19 8.32
C ILE A 302 24.38 25.10 8.16
N HIS A 303 23.77 26.00 7.37
CA HIS A 303 22.33 25.99 7.13
C HIS A 303 21.85 24.63 6.59
N ASN A 304 22.42 24.15 5.48
CA ASN A 304 21.99 22.91 4.85
C ASN A 304 22.20 21.70 5.78
N THR A 305 23.30 21.67 6.53
CA THR A 305 23.57 20.59 7.50
C THR A 305 22.57 20.61 8.64
N SER A 306 22.26 21.78 9.20
CA SER A 306 21.27 21.92 10.26
C SER A 306 19.86 21.56 9.78
N THR A 307 19.47 21.94 8.57
CA THR A 307 18.20 21.52 7.96
C THR A 307 18.12 20.01 7.79
N TYR A 308 19.19 19.39 7.26
CA TYR A 308 19.25 17.93 7.11
C TYR A 308 19.17 17.20 8.46
N GLN A 309 19.88 17.69 9.48
CA GLN A 309 19.79 17.13 10.83
C GLN A 309 18.36 17.23 11.40
N ALA A 310 17.70 18.37 11.22
CA ALA A 310 16.31 18.54 11.65
C ALA A 310 15.36 17.58 10.91
N SER A 311 15.54 17.40 9.60
CA SER A 311 14.75 16.45 8.80
C SER A 311 14.98 15.00 9.25
N MET A 312 16.24 14.61 9.50
CA MET A 312 16.58 13.30 10.04
C MET A 312 15.94 13.01 11.38
N CYS A 313 15.92 13.98 12.31
CA CYS A 313 15.22 13.82 13.58
C CYS A 313 13.73 13.55 13.38
N LYS A 314 13.07 14.30 12.49
CA LYS A 314 11.65 14.09 12.16
C LYS A 314 11.40 12.72 11.51
N LEU A 315 12.27 12.29 10.59
CA LEU A 315 12.16 10.97 9.97
C LEU A 315 12.29 9.85 11.01
N ILE A 316 13.20 10.00 11.97
CA ILE A 316 13.37 9.04 13.07
C ILE A 316 12.13 9.03 13.97
N GLU A 317 11.62 10.20 14.34
CA GLU A 317 10.48 10.36 15.24
C GLU A 317 9.16 9.86 14.64
N TYR A 318 8.86 10.24 13.39
CA TYR A 318 7.56 9.99 12.77
C TYR A 318 7.49 8.72 11.93
N CYS A 319 8.60 8.26 11.35
CA CYS A 319 8.60 7.07 10.48
C CYS A 319 9.30 5.88 11.14
N LEU A 320 10.58 6.02 11.47
CA LEU A 320 11.41 4.88 11.87
C LEU A 320 11.03 4.33 13.24
N SER A 321 10.82 5.20 14.24
CA SER A 321 10.55 4.76 15.62
C SER A 321 9.18 4.05 15.72
N PRO A 322 8.07 4.58 15.14
CA PRO A 322 6.81 3.86 15.08
C PRO A 322 6.92 2.52 14.34
N ALA A 323 7.67 2.47 13.23
CA ALA A 323 7.87 1.23 12.48
C ALA A 323 8.61 0.16 13.32
N VAL A 324 9.68 0.53 14.02
CA VAL A 324 10.42 -0.39 14.90
C VAL A 324 9.54 -0.88 16.05
N ASN A 325 8.79 0.02 16.69
CA ASN A 325 7.88 -0.33 17.79
C ASN A 325 6.80 -1.32 17.32
N ALA A 326 6.17 -1.04 16.18
CA ALA A 326 5.16 -1.93 15.60
C ALA A 326 5.73 -3.33 15.31
N LEU A 327 6.96 -3.44 14.79
CA LEU A 327 7.61 -4.73 14.55
C LEU A 327 7.95 -5.46 15.85
N GLN A 328 8.41 -4.75 16.88
CA GLN A 328 8.69 -5.32 18.20
C GLN A 328 7.42 -5.84 18.88
N ASP A 329 6.34 -5.09 18.80
CA ASP A 329 5.04 -5.47 19.34
C ASP A 329 4.48 -6.69 18.60
N ARG A 330 4.56 -6.69 17.26
CA ARG A 330 4.16 -7.85 16.44
C ARG A 330 4.97 -9.10 16.77
N LEU A 331 6.28 -8.96 17.03
CA LEU A 331 7.12 -10.07 17.48
C LEU A 331 6.67 -10.60 18.85
N ARG A 332 6.30 -9.71 19.78
CA ARG A 332 5.79 -10.10 21.11
C ARG A 332 4.46 -10.86 20.99
N GLU A 333 3.53 -10.34 20.20
CA GLU A 333 2.25 -10.97 19.91
C GLU A 333 2.42 -12.36 19.29
N ASN A 334 3.31 -12.49 18.30
CA ASN A 334 3.60 -13.76 17.65
C ASN A 334 4.16 -14.80 18.62
N LYS A 335 5.00 -14.39 19.59
CA LYS A 335 5.52 -15.29 20.64
C LYS A 335 4.39 -15.81 21.54
N ILE A 336 3.47 -14.93 21.95
CA ILE A 336 2.32 -15.32 22.78
C ILE A 336 1.41 -16.27 22.00
N ARG A 337 1.09 -15.94 20.74
CA ARG A 337 0.28 -16.78 19.87
C ARG A 337 0.90 -18.15 19.64
N LEU A 338 2.21 -18.21 19.42
CA LEU A 338 2.93 -19.47 19.26
C LEU A 338 2.81 -20.35 20.52
N ALA A 339 2.99 -19.76 21.70
CA ALA A 339 2.86 -20.49 22.97
C ALA A 339 1.45 -21.06 23.17
N MET A 340 0.40 -20.29 22.86
CA MET A 340 -0.99 -20.77 22.93
C MET A 340 -1.24 -21.92 21.95
N LEU A 341 -0.78 -21.79 20.70
CA LEU A 341 -0.94 -22.83 19.69
C LEU A 341 -0.17 -24.11 20.02
N MET A 342 0.99 -24.01 20.68
CA MET A 342 1.72 -25.18 21.17
C MET A 342 0.93 -25.92 22.26
N SER A 343 0.37 -25.19 23.23
CA SER A 343 -0.46 -25.79 24.27
C SER A 343 -1.73 -26.43 23.70
N GLU A 344 -2.37 -25.79 22.71
CA GLU A 344 -3.52 -26.35 22.01
C GLU A 344 -3.15 -27.62 21.22
N ALA A 345 -2.00 -27.62 20.52
CA ALA A 345 -1.51 -28.78 19.79
C ALA A 345 -1.29 -29.99 20.73
N GLU A 346 -0.65 -29.77 21.89
CA GLU A 346 -0.47 -30.81 22.92
C GLU A 346 -1.82 -31.35 23.44
N ALA A 347 -2.79 -30.46 23.68
CA ALA A 347 -4.13 -30.86 24.13
C ALA A 347 -4.87 -31.71 23.07
N LEU A 348 -4.75 -31.34 21.80
CA LEU A 348 -5.36 -32.08 20.69
C LEU A 348 -4.68 -33.44 20.45
N GLU A 349 -3.36 -33.51 20.59
CA GLU A 349 -2.62 -34.78 20.54
C GLU A 349 -3.05 -35.72 21.68
N ALA A 350 -3.22 -35.19 22.90
CA ALA A 350 -3.72 -35.96 24.04
C ALA A 350 -5.16 -36.46 23.84
N GLN A 351 -6.02 -35.69 23.17
CA GLN A 351 -7.38 -36.11 22.82
C GLN A 351 -7.40 -37.19 21.73
N LYS A 352 -6.52 -37.07 20.72
CA LYS A 352 -6.37 -38.07 19.67
C LYS A 352 -5.94 -39.44 20.24
N LEU A 353 -5.11 -39.43 21.28
CA LEU A 353 -4.68 -40.65 21.99
C LEU A 353 -5.79 -41.30 22.83
N LYS A 354 -6.84 -40.55 23.22
CA LYS A 354 -7.96 -41.08 24.01
C LYS A 354 -9.01 -41.86 23.19
N GLY A 355 -8.95 -41.84 21.86
CA GLY A 355 -9.83 -42.61 20.97
C GLY A 355 -11.32 -42.22 21.05
N PRO A 356 -12.17 -42.64 20.09
CA PRO A 356 -13.61 -42.43 20.19
C PRO A 356 -14.13 -43.31 21.33
N GLU A 357 -14.63 -42.71 22.41
CA GLU A 357 -15.27 -43.49 23.46
C GLU A 357 -16.39 -44.33 22.85
N THR A 358 -16.25 -45.65 22.96
CA THR A 358 -17.29 -46.62 22.66
C THR A 358 -18.45 -46.41 23.63
N SER A 359 -19.40 -45.54 23.28
CA SER A 359 -20.72 -45.48 23.90
C SER A 359 -21.57 -46.65 23.39
N GLY A 360 -21.14 -47.86 23.72
CA GLY A 360 -21.80 -49.12 23.39
C GLY A 360 -21.87 -50.02 24.62
N GLY A 361 -22.70 -49.64 25.60
CA GLY A 361 -22.91 -50.39 26.83
C GLY A 361 -24.37 -50.33 27.25
N THR A 362 -25.18 -51.20 26.64
CA THR A 362 -26.56 -51.50 27.01
C THR A 362 -26.71 -51.82 28.49
N SER A 363 -27.59 -51.10 29.20
CA SER A 363 -28.23 -51.62 30.42
C SER A 363 -29.74 -51.62 30.21
N ARG A 364 -30.28 -52.82 29.96
CA ARG A 364 -31.70 -53.10 29.81
C ARG A 364 -32.16 -53.84 31.07
N MET A 365 -33.31 -53.40 31.58
CA MET A 365 -34.23 -54.06 32.52
C MET A 365 -33.88 -53.99 34.01
N VAL A 366 -34.75 -53.35 34.81
CA VAL A 366 -35.76 -54.05 35.63
C VAL A 366 -37.01 -53.17 35.77
N HIS A 367 -38.17 -53.76 35.44
CA HIS A 367 -39.52 -53.26 35.71
C HIS A 367 -39.82 -53.22 37.22
N GLY A 368 -40.49 -52.15 37.67
CA GLY A 368 -41.09 -52.09 39.00
C GLY A 368 -42.22 -51.06 39.05
N SER A 369 -43.45 -51.54 38.97
CA SER A 369 -44.72 -50.80 39.01
C SER A 369 -45.13 -50.35 40.42
N GLY A 370 -45.81 -49.20 40.52
CA GLY A 370 -46.56 -48.73 41.71
C GLY A 370 -45.81 -47.67 42.51
N SER A 371 -46.39 -46.61 43.06
CA SER A 371 -47.78 -46.19 43.22
C SER A 371 -47.79 -44.69 43.59
N ARG A 372 -48.90 -44.02 43.26
CA ARG A 372 -49.34 -42.70 43.75
C ARG A 372 -48.82 -42.27 45.13
N SER A 373 -48.40 -41.00 45.26
CA SER A 373 -48.92 -40.14 46.32
C SER A 373 -48.70 -38.65 46.03
N ARG A 374 -49.80 -37.89 46.20
CA ARG A 374 -49.90 -36.43 46.27
C ARG A 374 -49.40 -35.94 47.64
N ARG A 375 -48.71 -34.80 47.66
CA ARG A 375 -48.76 -33.71 48.67
C ARG A 375 -47.85 -32.60 48.12
N GLY A 376 -48.23 -31.34 47.96
CA GLY A 376 -49.30 -30.59 48.60
C GLY A 376 -48.80 -30.06 49.95
N SER A 377 -48.03 -28.97 49.92
CA SER A 377 -47.98 -27.81 50.84
C SER A 377 -46.81 -26.93 50.43
#